data_AF-R6CDK4-F1
#
_entry.id   AF-R6CDK4-F1
#
_cell.length_a   1.000
_cell.length_b   1.000
_cell.length_c   1.000
_cell.angle_alpha   90.00
_cell.angle_beta   90.00
_cell.angle_gamma   90.00
#
_symmetry.space_group_name_H-M   'P 1'
#
loop_
_entity.id
_entity.type
_entity.pdbx_description
1 polymer ?
#
loop_
_entity_poly.entity_id
_entity_poly.type
_entity_poly.pdbx_seq_one_letter_code
_entity_poly.pdbx_strand_id
1 'polypeptide(L)' 'MKNSVTTYTLPGGQKVKFLDDGKTYLGNHLESEFGGDRCFGILAGMDFILISTYEANGENPELIFYKKR' A
#
# COMPACT_ATOMS: atom_id res chain seq x y z
N MET A 1 -12.04 -1.92 -12.29
CA MET A 1 -10.86 -1.23 -11.71
C MET A 1 -9.74 -1.31 -12.73
N LYS A 2 -9.16 -0.17 -13.13
CA LYS A 2 -8.05 -0.13 -14.09
C LYS A 2 -6.85 -0.91 -13.55
N ASN A 3 -6.20 -1.71 -14.39
CA ASN A 3 -4.93 -2.37 -14.10
C ASN A 3 -3.84 -1.31 -13.90
N SER A 4 -3.66 -0.88 -12.66
CA SER A 4 -2.59 0.04 -12.26
C SER A 4 -1.51 -0.76 -11.55
N VAL A 5 -0.34 -0.88 -12.17
CA VAL A 5 0.87 -1.44 -11.55
C VAL A 5 1.25 -0.53 -10.38
N THR A 6 0.79 -0.87 -9.18
CA THR A 6 1.01 -0.03 -7.99
C THR A 6 2.41 -0.29 -7.43
N THR A 7 3.25 0.74 -7.44
CA THR A 7 4.61 0.69 -6.88
C THR A 7 4.71 1.57 -5.65
N TYR A 8 5.33 1.06 -4.61
CA TYR A 8 5.45 1.73 -3.33
C TYR A 8 6.83 2.37 -3.20
N THR A 9 6.86 3.62 -2.73
CA THR A 9 8.11 4.32 -2.42
C THR A 9 8.64 3.83 -1.07
N LEU A 10 9.88 3.35 -1.05
CA LEU A 10 10.58 2.95 0.17
C LEU A 10 11.27 4.15 0.83
N PRO A 11 11.64 4.04 2.12
CA PRO A 11 12.62 4.93 2.73
C PRO A 11 13.90 4.97 1.85
N GLY A 12 14.22 6.14 1.31
CA GLY A 12 15.31 6.32 0.34
C GLY A 12 14.86 6.56 -1.12
N GLY A 13 13.54 6.60 -1.38
CA GLY A 13 12.98 7.03 -2.68
C GLY A 13 12.92 5.95 -3.75
N GLN A 14 13.42 4.73 -3.48
CA GLN A 14 13.29 3.60 -4.39
C GLN A 14 11.82 3.19 -4.54
N LYS A 15 11.38 2.91 -5.76
CA LYS A 15 10.04 2.37 -6.04
C LYS A 15 10.08 0.85 -6.21
N VAL A 16 9.24 0.12 -5.47
CA VAL A 16 9.17 -1.35 -5.48
C VAL A 16 7.74 -1.83 -5.70
N LYS A 17 7.56 -2.85 -6.54
CA LYS A 17 6.26 -3.53 -6.73
C LYS A 17 6.15 -4.70 -5.73
N PHE A 18 5.15 -4.66 -4.86
CA PHE A 18 4.89 -5.73 -3.88
C PHE A 18 3.72 -6.64 -4.27
N LEU A 19 2.72 -6.09 -4.95
CA LEU A 19 1.48 -6.78 -5.28
C LEU A 19 1.52 -7.34 -6.69
N ASP A 20 0.83 -8.45 -6.89
CA ASP A 20 0.59 -9.10 -8.17
C ASP A 20 -0.87 -8.83 -8.59
N ASP A 21 -1.05 -8.24 -9.77
CA ASP A 21 -2.36 -7.81 -10.28
C ASP A 21 -3.29 -9.00 -10.57
N GLY A 22 -2.74 -10.22 -10.66
CA GLY A 22 -3.49 -11.46 -10.81
C GLY A 22 -3.93 -12.10 -9.50
N LYS A 23 -3.65 -11.48 -8.34
CA LYS A 23 -3.95 -12.05 -7.02
C LYS A 23 -4.97 -11.22 -6.24
N THR A 24 -5.76 -11.92 -5.43
CA THR A 24 -6.63 -11.32 -4.43
C THR A 24 -5.89 -11.20 -3.10
N TYR A 25 -6.01 -10.05 -2.46
CA TYR A 25 -5.47 -9.76 -1.15
C TYR A 25 -6.60 -9.39 -0.19
N LEU A 26 -6.44 -9.77 1.08
CA LEU A 26 -7.28 -9.20 2.14
C LEU A 26 -6.79 -7.78 2.41
N GLY A 27 -7.70 -6.81 2.57
CA GLY A 27 -7.27 -5.47 2.90
C GLY A 27 -8.36 -4.57 3.44
N ASN A 28 -7.93 -3.43 3.98
CA ASN A 28 -8.80 -2.32 4.37
C ASN A 28 -8.09 -0.99 4.13
N HIS A 29 -8.89 0.07 3.98
CA HIS A 29 -8.46 1.44 3.80
C HIS A 29 -9.07 2.30 4.91
N LEU A 30 -8.26 3.12 5.57
CA LEU A 30 -8.72 4.08 6.57
C LEU A 30 -8.19 5.47 6.25
N GLU A 31 -9.07 6.46 6.29
CA GLU A 31 -8.68 7.87 6.27
C GLU A 31 -7.89 8.19 7.56
N SER A 32 -6.87 9.03 7.46
CA SER A 32 -6.09 9.44 8.62
C SER A 32 -6.86 10.46 9.46
N GLU A 33 -7.09 10.17 10.74
CA GLU A 33 -7.67 11.12 11.69
C GLU A 33 -6.67 12.17 12.17
N PHE A 34 -5.37 11.99 11.90
CA PHE A 34 -4.30 12.85 12.39
C PHE A 34 -4.02 14.10 11.54
N GLY A 35 -4.89 14.39 10.57
CA GLY A 35 -4.83 15.59 9.74
C GLY A 35 -3.83 15.49 8.59
N GLY A 36 -4.34 15.40 7.37
CA GLY A 36 -3.59 15.39 6.12
C GLY A 36 -4.38 14.67 5.03
N ASP A 37 -4.11 14.95 3.76
CA ASP A 37 -4.78 14.33 2.61
C ASP A 37 -4.34 12.88 2.36
N ARG A 38 -3.90 12.18 3.42
CA ARG A 38 -3.36 10.83 3.35
C ARG A 38 -4.24 9.82 4.06
N CYS A 39 -4.28 8.63 3.49
CA CYS A 39 -4.94 7.46 4.03
C CYS A 39 -3.91 6.40 4.40
N PHE A 40 -4.36 5.40 5.16
CA PHE A 40 -3.62 4.18 5.45
C PHE A 40 -4.28 2.99 4.76
N GLY A 41 -3.44 2.13 4.19
CA GLY A 41 -3.85 0.85 3.63
C GLY A 41 -3.15 -0.28 4.34
N ILE A 42 -3.92 -1.31 4.70
CA ILE A 42 -3.39 -2.58 5.19
C ILE A 42 -3.78 -3.64 4.17
N LEU A 43 -2.81 -4.44 3.74
CA LEU A 43 -3.00 -5.57 2.84
C LEU A 43 -2.30 -6.81 3.40
N ALA A 44 -2.94 -7.96 3.26
CA ALA A 44 -2.37 -9.25 3.63
C ALA A 44 -2.53 -10.26 2.50
N GLY A 45 -1.42 -10.91 2.17
CA GLY A 45 -1.39 -12.15 1.40
C GLY A 45 -1.29 -13.35 2.33
N MET A 46 -1.17 -14.56 1.77
CA MET A 46 -1.02 -15.79 2.57
C MET A 46 0.26 -15.81 3.42
N ASP A 47 1.30 -15.09 3.00
CA ASP A 47 2.65 -15.13 3.56
C ASP A 47 3.19 -13.76 3.97
N PHE A 48 2.41 -12.68 3.86
CA PHE A 48 2.85 -11.34 4.22
C PHE A 48 1.74 -10.41 4.71
N ILE A 49 2.15 -9.38 5.44
CA ILE A 49 1.37 -8.16 5.68
C ILE A 49 2.15 -6.94 5.17
N LEU A 50 1.43 -6.04 4.52
CA LEU A 50 1.89 -4.76 3.98
C LEU A 50 1.05 -3.65 4.59
N ILE A 51 1.70 -2.62 5.11
CA ILE A 51 1.08 -1.39 5.57
C ILE A 51 1.69 -0.25 4.78
N SER A 52 0.85 0.63 4.24
CA SER A 52 1.26 1.77 3.43
C SER A 52 0.44 3.02 3.78
N THR A 53 0.99 4.18 3.46
CA THR A 53 0.21 5.42 3.35
C THR A 53 0.20 5.89 1.92
N TYR A 54 -0.81 6.65 1.52
CA TYR A 54 -0.99 7.18 0.18
C TYR A 54 -1.90 8.41 0.25
N GLU A 55 -1.85 9.26 -0.77
CA GLU A 55 -2.70 10.44 -0.91
C GLU A 55 -4.11 10.06 -1.40
N ALA A 56 -5.01 11.04 -1.51
CA ALA A 56 -6.35 10.83 -2.05
C ALA A 56 -6.35 9.94 -3.32
N ASN A 57 -7.36 9.07 -3.44
CA ASN A 57 -7.52 8.12 -4.54
C ASN A 57 -6.42 7.04 -4.69
N GLY A 58 -5.55 6.85 -3.70
CA GLY A 58 -4.49 5.83 -3.78
C GLY A 58 -3.20 6.31 -4.43
N GLU A 59 -3.04 7.62 -4.59
CA GLU A 59 -1.88 8.22 -5.25
C GLU A 59 -0.64 8.21 -4.35
N ASN A 60 0.54 8.19 -4.98
CA ASN A 60 1.84 8.28 -4.28
C ASN A 60 1.96 7.34 -3.05
N PRO A 61 1.79 6.02 -3.23
CA PRO A 61 1.87 5.10 -2.10
C PRO A 61 3.30 4.97 -1.59
N GLU A 62 3.43 5.02 -0.28
CA GLU A 62 4.67 4.88 0.49
C GLU A 62 4.56 3.66 1.40
N LEU A 63 5.62 2.86 1.42
CA LEU A 63 5.67 1.71 2.31
C LEU A 63 5.95 2.16 3.74
N ILE A 64 5.08 1.78 4.67
CA ILE A 64 5.30 1.95 6.12
C ILE A 64 5.93 0.69 6.69
N PHE A 65 5.35 -0.47 6.38
CA PHE A 65 5.79 -1.75 6.94
C PHE A 65 5.53 -2.89 5.97
N TYR A 66 6.49 -3.81 5.91
CA TYR A 66 6.35 -5.05 5.18
C TYR A 66 6.96 -6.18 5.99
N LYS A 67 6.17 -7.23 6.26
CA LYS A 67 6.65 -8.44 6.92
C LYS A 67 6.13 -9.65 6.19
N LYS A 68 7.06 -10.47 5.68
CA LYS A 68 6.78 -11.87 5.34
C LYS A 68 6.84 -12.73 6.60
N ARG A 69 6.13 -13.86 6.63
CA ARG A 69 6.18 -14.83 7.74
C ARG A 69 7.62 -15.14 8.14
#